data_AF-A0A3N5K897-F1
#
_entry.id   AF-A0A3N5K897-F1
#
_cell.length_a   1.000
_cell.length_b   1.000
_cell.length_c   1.000
_cell.angle_alpha   90.00
_cell.angle_beta   90.00
_cell.angle_gamma   90.00
#
_symmetry.space_group_name_H-M   'P 1'
#
loop_
_entity.id
_entity.type
_entity.pdbx_description
1 polymer ?
#
loop_
_entity_poly.entity_id
_entity_poly.type
_entity_poly.pdbx_seq_one_letter_code
_entity_poly.pdbx_strand_id
1 'polypeptide(L)'
;MPDAVGFVGIGNIASAVVEGLANAPGPPPRILLSPRNAARSAALALRFPTVAVAESNQAVLDGSGTVFLSLRPQVVTEALRPLRFHPCHTIVSLIPLPVSTLAPFLGPARRVLRALLLPTCTQRLHAVPYWPETPDVRELLERLGPLVPLTEERELDALWASTAVISAFYAFLETVSEWSAGRGVPPTTAVDYTAGMAHALARVALSGGTDRFARLAAEAATPGGLNEQVMGILRAGGAYSDLRKALDAVLARMSPPTA
;
A
#
# COMPACT_ATOMS: atom_id res chain seq x y z
N MET A 1 -26.49 13.34 -1.86
CA MET A 1 -25.89 12.87 -0.59
C MET A 1 -24.61 13.70 -0.39
N PRO A 2 -23.79 13.54 0.65
CA PRO A 2 -22.49 14.18 0.64
C PRO A 2 -21.64 13.58 -0.50
N ASP A 3 -21.13 14.41 -1.40
CA ASP A 3 -20.50 13.96 -2.66
C ASP A 3 -18.96 13.97 -2.60
N ALA A 4 -18.36 14.28 -1.44
CA ALA A 4 -16.91 14.32 -1.29
C ALA A 4 -16.32 12.96 -0.86
N VAL A 5 -15.02 12.81 -1.12
CA VAL A 5 -14.17 11.74 -0.58
C VAL A 5 -13.42 12.26 0.64
N GLY A 6 -13.69 11.66 1.80
CA GLY A 6 -13.12 12.06 3.08
C GLY A 6 -11.89 11.25 3.47
N PHE A 7 -10.93 11.88 4.16
CA PHE A 7 -9.74 11.21 4.69
C PHE A 7 -9.55 11.49 6.19
N VAL A 8 -9.70 10.45 7.00
CA VAL A 8 -9.39 10.47 8.43
C VAL A 8 -8.00 9.84 8.64
N GLY A 9 -7.05 10.67 9.05
CA GLY A 9 -5.63 10.31 9.13
C GLY A 9 -4.87 10.68 7.85
N ILE A 10 -4.06 11.74 7.92
CA ILE A 10 -3.26 12.21 6.78
C ILE A 10 -1.79 11.88 7.03
N GLY A 11 -1.41 10.66 6.61
CA GLY A 11 -0.02 10.18 6.59
C GLY A 11 0.55 10.09 5.16
N ASN A 12 1.63 9.33 4.99
CA ASN A 12 2.26 9.12 3.68
C ASN A 12 1.30 8.44 2.69
N ILE A 13 0.63 7.36 3.10
CA ILE A 13 -0.32 6.62 2.24
C ILE A 13 -1.50 7.52 1.85
N ALA A 14 -2.20 8.11 2.82
CA ALA A 14 -3.31 9.02 2.51
C ALA A 14 -2.90 10.18 1.58
N SER A 15 -1.70 10.75 1.74
CA SER A 15 -1.21 11.80 0.83
C SER A 15 -1.05 11.30 -0.60
N ALA A 16 -0.46 10.11 -0.75
CA ALA A 16 -0.28 9.47 -2.06
C ALA A 16 -1.62 9.14 -2.71
N VAL A 17 -2.61 8.70 -1.92
CA VAL A 17 -3.97 8.44 -2.42
C VAL A 17 -4.65 9.73 -2.86
N VAL A 18 -4.57 10.81 -2.07
CA VAL A 18 -5.11 12.13 -2.45
C VAL A 18 -4.47 12.62 -3.74
N GLU A 19 -3.15 12.54 -3.86
CA GLU A 19 -2.42 12.91 -5.08
C GLU A 19 -2.80 12.04 -6.28
N GLY A 20 -2.90 10.72 -6.09
CA GLY A 20 -3.34 9.80 -7.13
C GLY A 20 -4.75 10.11 -7.62
N LEU A 21 -5.70 10.37 -6.71
CA LEU A 21 -7.07 10.73 -7.08
C LEU A 21 -7.17 12.10 -7.77
N ALA A 22 -6.38 13.08 -7.32
CA ALA A 22 -6.38 14.43 -7.88
C ALA A 22 -5.76 14.50 -9.28
N ASN A 23 -4.77 13.64 -9.57
CA ASN A 23 -4.07 13.59 -10.86
C ASN A 23 -4.61 12.49 -11.80
N ALA A 24 -5.53 11.64 -11.36
CA ALA A 24 -6.10 10.59 -12.18
C ALA A 24 -6.88 11.18 -13.38
N PRO A 25 -6.99 10.43 -14.50
CA PRO A 25 -7.80 10.86 -15.64
C PRO A 25 -9.26 11.17 -15.26
N GLY A 26 -9.82 12.21 -15.89
CA GLY A 26 -11.18 12.69 -15.64
C GLY A 26 -11.26 13.77 -14.56
N PRO A 27 -12.46 14.30 -14.27
CA PRO A 27 -12.64 15.32 -13.24
C PRO A 27 -12.21 14.79 -11.87
N PRO A 28 -11.33 15.49 -11.12
CA PRO A 28 -10.93 15.07 -9.80
C PRO A 28 -12.10 15.17 -8.81
N PRO A 29 -12.26 14.22 -7.86
CA PRO A 29 -13.30 14.31 -6.87
C PRO A 29 -13.05 15.49 -5.92
N ARG A 30 -14.11 15.97 -5.28
CA ARG A 30 -13.99 16.84 -4.11
C ARG A 30 -13.43 16.02 -2.95
N ILE A 31 -12.38 16.51 -2.29
CA ILE A 31 -11.69 15.78 -1.23
C ILE A 31 -11.69 16.61 0.06
N LEU A 32 -12.04 15.96 1.19
CA LEU A 32 -12.01 16.56 2.52
C LEU A 32 -10.96 15.86 3.40
N LEU A 33 -10.02 16.63 3.93
CA LEU A 33 -8.94 16.12 4.76
C LEU A 33 -9.16 16.44 6.23
N SER A 34 -8.81 15.49 7.10
CA SER A 34 -8.73 15.75 8.54
C SER A 34 -7.62 16.75 8.90
N PRO A 35 -7.81 17.58 9.94
CA PRO A 35 -6.87 18.66 10.28
C PRO A 35 -5.66 18.21 11.12
N ARG A 36 -5.65 16.99 11.68
CA ARG A 36 -4.67 16.53 12.69
C ARG A 36 -3.21 16.57 12.21
N ASN A 37 -2.95 16.48 10.91
CA ASN A 37 -1.63 16.70 10.31
C ASN A 37 -1.62 17.99 9.48
N ALA A 38 -1.77 19.13 10.16
CA ALA A 38 -2.06 20.43 9.56
C ALA A 38 -1.09 20.80 8.41
N ALA A 39 0.22 20.59 8.59
CA ALA A 39 1.21 20.91 7.56
C ALA A 39 0.98 20.14 6.25
N ARG A 40 0.73 18.83 6.35
CA ARG A 40 0.51 17.95 5.20
C ARG A 40 -0.85 18.19 4.55
N SER A 41 -1.89 18.35 5.36
CA SER A 41 -3.23 18.68 4.86
C SER A 41 -3.24 20.04 4.13
N ALA A 42 -2.56 21.05 4.69
CA ALA A 42 -2.43 22.36 4.06
C ALA A 42 -1.63 22.31 2.75
N ALA A 43 -0.53 21.56 2.72
CA ALA A 43 0.26 21.38 1.49
C ALA A 43 -0.57 20.72 0.36
N LEU A 44 -1.39 19.72 0.69
CA LEU A 44 -2.28 19.07 -0.28
C LEU A 44 -3.39 20.02 -0.77
N ALA A 45 -4.02 20.77 0.14
CA ALA A 45 -5.06 21.74 -0.21
C ALA A 45 -4.52 22.91 -1.06
N LEU A 46 -3.28 23.34 -0.81
CA LEU A 46 -2.62 24.36 -1.62
C LEU A 46 -2.31 23.85 -3.04
N ARG A 47 -1.92 22.58 -3.16
CA ARG A 47 -1.50 21.98 -4.44
C ARG A 47 -2.68 21.59 -5.33
N PHE A 48 -3.83 21.24 -4.75
CA PHE A 48 -4.98 20.71 -5.48
C PHE A 48 -6.27 21.49 -5.21
N PRO A 49 -6.85 22.17 -6.21
CA PRO A 49 -8.04 23.01 -6.01
C PRO A 49 -9.29 22.30 -5.48
N THR A 50 -9.42 20.98 -5.69
CA THR A 50 -10.57 20.21 -5.19
C THR A 50 -10.39 19.65 -3.79
N VAL A 51 -9.23 19.90 -3.16
CA VAL A 51 -8.88 19.43 -1.82
C VAL A 51 -9.09 20.55 -0.81
N ALA A 52 -9.87 20.28 0.24
CA ALA A 52 -10.05 21.19 1.36
C ALA A 52 -9.75 20.49 2.69
N VAL A 53 -9.34 21.28 3.69
CA VAL A 53 -9.14 20.80 5.06
C VAL A 53 -10.41 21.09 5.86
N ALA A 54 -10.98 20.06 6.48
CA ALA A 54 -12.15 20.20 7.33
C ALA A 54 -11.76 20.64 8.75
N GLU A 55 -12.70 21.22 9.48
CA GLU A 55 -12.48 21.73 10.84
C GLU A 55 -12.28 20.62 11.89
N SER A 56 -12.77 19.41 11.61
CA SER A 56 -12.63 18.25 12.49
C SER A 56 -12.75 16.94 11.70
N ASN A 57 -12.37 15.82 12.34
CA ASN A 57 -12.65 14.49 11.78
C ASN A 57 -14.15 14.25 11.57
N GLN A 58 -15.02 14.79 12.44
CA GLN A 58 -16.46 14.68 12.27
C GLN A 58 -16.93 15.45 11.04
N ALA A 59 -16.40 16.65 10.80
CA ALA A 59 -16.72 17.44 9.61
C ALA A 59 -16.28 16.74 8.30
N VAL A 60 -15.21 15.94 8.34
CA VAL A 60 -14.85 15.06 7.21
C VAL A 60 -15.96 14.03 6.95
N LEU A 61 -16.44 13.35 7.99
CA LEU A 61 -17.52 12.36 7.87
C LEU A 61 -18.82 12.99 7.37
N ASP A 62 -19.23 14.11 7.96
CA ASP A 62 -20.49 14.77 7.65
C ASP A 62 -20.53 15.27 6.18
N GLY A 63 -19.37 15.66 5.65
CA GLY A 63 -19.22 16.16 4.28
C GLY A 63 -18.94 15.10 3.21
N SER A 64 -18.78 13.82 3.57
CA SER A 64 -18.26 12.79 2.66
C SER A 64 -19.16 11.56 2.55
N GLY A 65 -19.32 11.03 1.33
CA GLY A 65 -20.03 9.77 1.08
C GLY A 65 -19.12 8.55 1.20
N THR A 66 -17.89 8.68 0.72
CA THR A 66 -16.82 7.67 0.85
C THR A 66 -15.74 8.20 1.76
N VAL A 67 -15.31 7.41 2.75
CA VAL A 67 -14.32 7.83 3.76
C VAL A 67 -13.17 6.84 3.81
N PHE A 68 -11.97 7.32 3.53
CA PHE A 68 -10.72 6.61 3.76
C PHE A 68 -10.26 6.76 5.20
N LEU A 69 -10.00 5.64 5.86
CA LEU A 69 -9.36 5.60 7.18
C LEU A 69 -7.90 5.20 7.01
N SER A 70 -6.96 6.11 7.30
CA SER A 70 -5.52 5.87 7.18
C SER A 70 -4.84 6.22 8.50
N LEU A 71 -5.17 5.43 9.52
CA LEU A 71 -4.67 5.57 10.88
C LEU A 71 -3.67 4.47 11.20
N ARG A 72 -2.73 4.76 12.11
CA ARG A 72 -1.90 3.72 12.70
C ARG A 72 -2.74 2.91 13.69
N PRO A 73 -2.59 1.58 13.79
CA PRO A 73 -3.37 0.74 14.72
C PRO A 73 -3.43 1.29 16.16
N GLN A 74 -2.34 1.86 16.65
CA GLN A 74 -2.20 2.36 18.03
C GLN A 74 -3.12 3.54 18.35
N VAL A 75 -3.57 4.31 17.34
CA VAL A 75 -4.40 5.51 17.54
C VAL A 75 -5.84 5.32 17.08
N VAL A 76 -6.22 4.12 16.63
CA VAL A 76 -7.56 3.83 16.09
C VAL A 76 -8.64 4.12 17.12
N THR A 77 -8.49 3.60 18.33
CA THR A 77 -9.48 3.79 19.40
C THR A 77 -9.66 5.26 19.75
N GLU A 78 -8.57 5.99 19.96
CA GLU A 78 -8.62 7.43 20.29
C GLU A 78 -9.26 8.24 19.15
N ALA A 79 -8.92 7.93 17.90
CA ALA A 79 -9.34 8.73 16.75
C ALA A 79 -10.78 8.42 16.30
N LEU A 80 -11.24 7.18 16.40
CA LEU A 80 -12.55 6.75 15.88
C LEU A 80 -13.66 6.76 16.93
N ARG A 81 -13.36 6.51 18.21
CA ARG A 81 -14.36 6.48 19.29
C ARG A 81 -15.22 7.75 19.42
N PRO A 82 -14.72 8.97 19.22
CA PRO A 82 -15.57 10.17 19.32
C PRO A 82 -16.41 10.43 18.06
N LEU A 83 -16.21 9.67 16.98
CA LEU A 83 -16.85 9.92 15.70
C LEU A 83 -18.24 9.27 15.62
N ARG A 84 -19.13 9.94 14.90
CA ARG A 84 -20.48 9.47 14.60
C ARG A 84 -20.55 9.17 13.10
N PHE A 85 -20.57 7.89 12.78
CA PHE A 85 -20.76 7.42 11.41
C PHE A 85 -22.24 7.49 11.01
N HIS A 86 -22.52 7.35 9.71
CA HIS A 86 -23.86 7.36 9.14
C HIS A 86 -24.06 6.16 8.21
N PRO A 87 -25.27 5.59 8.06
CA PRO A 87 -25.51 4.46 7.17
C PRO A 87 -25.18 4.70 5.69
N CYS A 88 -25.09 5.96 5.25
CA CYS A 88 -24.70 6.30 3.89
C CYS A 88 -23.20 6.13 3.61
N HIS A 89 -22.37 6.13 4.66
CA HIS A 89 -20.92 6.09 4.52
C HIS A 89 -20.46 4.76 3.94
N THR A 90 -19.61 4.86 2.91
CA THR A 90 -18.78 3.77 2.44
C THR A 90 -17.37 3.96 3.00
N ILE A 91 -16.93 3.05 3.86
CA ILE A 91 -15.63 3.12 4.53
C ILE A 91 -14.60 2.30 3.77
N VAL A 92 -13.50 2.94 3.40
CA VAL A 92 -12.29 2.30 2.84
C VAL A 92 -11.19 2.35 3.89
N SER A 93 -10.97 1.24 4.60
CA SER A 93 -9.91 1.14 5.59
C SER A 93 -8.57 0.81 4.93
N LEU A 94 -7.58 1.67 5.17
CA LEU A 94 -6.16 1.46 4.86
C LEU A 94 -5.37 1.07 6.13
N ILE A 95 -6.08 0.67 7.19
CA ILE A 95 -5.50 0.26 8.46
C ILE A 95 -5.24 -1.26 8.39
N PRO A 96 -4.04 -1.74 8.77
CA PRO A 96 -3.73 -3.17 8.78
C PRO A 96 -4.38 -3.88 9.99
N LEU A 97 -5.70 -3.79 10.10
CA LEU A 97 -6.54 -4.43 11.10
C LEU A 97 -7.76 -5.04 10.40
N PRO A 98 -8.26 -6.20 10.87
CA PRO A 98 -9.42 -6.82 10.27
C PRO A 98 -10.69 -6.00 10.51
N VAL A 99 -11.68 -6.15 9.62
CA VAL A 99 -12.98 -5.45 9.72
C VAL A 99 -13.63 -5.73 11.06
N SER A 100 -13.51 -6.94 11.59
CA SER A 100 -14.03 -7.31 12.92
C SER A 100 -13.48 -6.44 14.06
N THR A 101 -12.23 -5.99 13.96
CA THR A 101 -11.60 -5.10 14.95
C THR A 101 -12.07 -3.65 14.79
N LEU A 102 -12.38 -3.23 13.57
CA LEU A 102 -12.82 -1.86 13.27
C LEU A 102 -14.32 -1.67 13.48
N ALA A 103 -15.13 -2.69 13.19
CA ALA A 103 -16.59 -2.64 13.18
C ALA A 103 -17.22 -2.00 14.43
N PRO A 104 -16.74 -2.24 15.67
CA PRO A 104 -17.29 -1.58 16.86
C PRO A 104 -17.21 -0.05 16.85
N PHE A 105 -16.28 0.54 16.09
CA PHE A 105 -16.12 1.99 15.96
C PHE A 105 -16.88 2.59 14.79
N LEU A 106 -17.24 1.78 13.78
CA LEU A 106 -17.76 2.26 12.50
C LEU A 106 -19.28 2.26 12.40
N GLY A 107 -19.98 1.65 13.37
CA GLY A 107 -21.44 1.65 13.39
C GLY A 107 -22.00 3.08 13.45
N PRO A 108 -23.05 3.42 12.68
CA PRO A 108 -23.92 2.58 11.85
C PRO A 108 -23.52 2.45 10.36
N ALA A 109 -22.28 2.72 9.95
CA ALA A 109 -21.86 2.51 8.56
C ALA A 109 -22.05 1.05 8.15
N ARG A 110 -22.70 0.82 7.00
CA ARG A 110 -23.03 -0.54 6.53
C ARG A 110 -22.04 -1.10 5.53
N ARG A 111 -21.23 -0.23 4.92
CA ARG A 111 -20.31 -0.58 3.84
C ARG A 111 -18.90 -0.33 4.34
N VAL A 112 -18.21 -1.40 4.72
CA VAL A 112 -16.83 -1.36 5.19
C VAL A 112 -16.01 -2.31 4.34
N LEU A 113 -14.98 -1.78 3.69
CA LEU A 113 -14.00 -2.55 2.95
C LEU A 113 -12.60 -2.17 3.38
N ARG A 114 -11.65 -3.04 3.09
CA ARG A 114 -10.23 -2.82 3.25
C ARG A 114 -9.56 -2.77 1.88
N ALA A 115 -8.57 -1.89 1.74
CA ALA A 115 -7.76 -1.79 0.54
C ALA A 115 -6.28 -1.68 0.90
N LEU A 116 -5.43 -2.34 0.12
CA LEU A 116 -3.98 -2.23 0.21
C LEU A 116 -3.49 -1.21 -0.83
N LEU A 117 -2.91 -0.10 -0.35
CA LEU A 117 -2.35 0.95 -1.20
C LEU A 117 -0.90 1.24 -0.79
N LEU A 118 -0.03 1.36 -1.78
CA LEU A 118 1.36 1.81 -1.63
C LEU A 118 1.51 3.25 -2.14
N PRO A 119 2.57 3.98 -1.73
CA PRO A 119 2.82 5.35 -2.22
C PRO A 119 2.88 5.47 -3.75
N THR A 120 3.18 4.39 -4.46
CA THR A 120 3.24 4.33 -5.93
C THR A 120 1.87 4.39 -6.61
N CYS A 121 0.77 4.53 -5.86
CA CYS A 121 -0.57 4.73 -6.42
C CYS A 121 -0.70 6.11 -7.11
N THR A 122 0.16 7.08 -6.76
CA THR A 122 0.28 8.37 -7.47
C THR A 122 0.58 8.20 -8.96
N GLN A 123 1.27 7.13 -9.31
CA GLN A 123 1.69 6.79 -10.66
C GLN A 123 0.97 5.54 -11.20
N ARG A 124 0.05 4.96 -10.42
CA ARG A 124 -0.74 3.78 -10.81
C ARG A 124 0.11 2.57 -11.19
N LEU A 125 1.29 2.42 -10.56
CA LEU A 125 2.29 1.41 -10.94
C LEU A 125 2.03 0.01 -10.36
N HIS A 126 1.12 -0.12 -9.40
CA HIS A 126 0.80 -1.38 -8.77
C HIS A 126 -0.72 -1.60 -8.77
N ALA A 127 -1.12 -2.86 -8.72
CA ALA A 127 -2.51 -3.21 -8.57
C ALA A 127 -2.99 -2.89 -7.15
N VAL A 128 -4.29 -2.69 -6.97
CA VAL A 128 -4.95 -2.34 -5.71
C VAL A 128 -5.78 -3.53 -5.23
N PRO A 129 -5.24 -4.38 -4.34
CA PRO A 129 -6.02 -5.42 -3.68
C PRO A 129 -7.04 -4.81 -2.73
N TYR A 130 -8.28 -5.31 -2.78
CA TYR A 130 -9.33 -4.87 -1.87
C TYR A 130 -10.35 -5.96 -1.59
N TRP A 131 -10.99 -5.87 -0.44
CA TRP A 131 -12.00 -6.82 0.02
C TRP A 131 -13.02 -6.14 0.95
N PRO A 132 -14.33 -6.48 0.88
CA PRO A 132 -14.94 -7.33 -0.15
C PRO A 132 -15.06 -6.60 -1.50
N GLU A 133 -15.23 -7.37 -2.57
CA GLU A 133 -15.56 -6.80 -3.88
C GLU A 133 -16.92 -6.08 -3.82
N THR A 134 -16.95 -4.81 -4.24
CA THR A 134 -18.17 -3.99 -4.27
C THR A 134 -18.12 -2.98 -5.42
N PRO A 135 -19.24 -2.72 -6.12
CA PRO A 135 -19.30 -1.69 -7.16
C PRO A 135 -19.09 -0.26 -6.61
N ASP A 136 -19.41 -0.01 -5.33
CA ASP A 136 -19.51 1.35 -4.76
C ASP A 136 -18.21 2.15 -4.78
N VAL A 137 -17.05 1.49 -4.75
CA VAL A 137 -15.73 2.15 -4.74
C VAL A 137 -14.88 1.80 -5.94
N ARG A 138 -15.40 0.97 -6.86
CA ARG A 138 -14.63 0.44 -7.99
C ARG A 138 -14.01 1.57 -8.82
N GLU A 139 -14.85 2.49 -9.30
CA GLU A 139 -14.40 3.61 -10.13
C GLU A 139 -13.37 4.49 -9.39
N LEU A 140 -13.56 4.68 -8.08
CA LEU A 140 -12.66 5.47 -7.26
C LEU A 140 -11.30 4.80 -7.08
N LEU A 141 -11.27 3.49 -6.85
CA LEU A 141 -10.02 2.74 -6.67
C LEU A 141 -9.29 2.51 -8.01
N GLU A 142 -10.00 2.37 -9.14
CA GLU A 142 -9.40 2.20 -10.48
C GLU A 142 -8.55 3.40 -10.91
N ARG A 143 -8.86 4.58 -10.36
CA ARG A 143 -8.05 5.79 -10.51
C ARG A 143 -6.65 5.64 -9.89
N LEU A 144 -6.48 4.76 -8.90
CA LEU A 144 -5.23 4.53 -8.16
C LEU A 144 -4.39 3.38 -8.71
N GLY A 145 -4.96 2.54 -9.58
CA GLY A 145 -4.28 1.41 -10.21
C GLY A 145 -5.25 0.31 -10.66
N PRO A 146 -4.76 -0.71 -11.39
CA PRO A 146 -5.57 -1.89 -11.72
C PRO A 146 -6.12 -2.55 -10.46
N LEU A 147 -7.38 -2.98 -10.43
CA LEU A 147 -7.95 -3.60 -9.24
C LEU A 147 -7.66 -5.09 -9.16
N VAL A 148 -7.48 -5.58 -7.93
CA VAL A 148 -7.48 -7.01 -7.61
C VAL A 148 -8.57 -7.24 -6.55
N PRO A 149 -9.81 -7.51 -6.96
CA PRO A 149 -10.85 -7.91 -6.00
C PRO A 149 -10.46 -9.26 -5.38
N LEU A 150 -10.50 -9.33 -4.06
CA LEU A 150 -10.23 -10.55 -3.31
C LEU A 150 -11.54 -11.18 -2.84
N THR A 151 -11.49 -12.47 -2.54
CA THR A 151 -12.65 -13.24 -2.10
C THR A 151 -12.72 -13.33 -0.58
N GLU A 152 -11.57 -13.37 0.08
CA GLU A 152 -11.47 -13.50 1.53
C GLU A 152 -10.55 -12.43 2.15
N GLU A 153 -10.90 -11.98 3.36
CA GLU A 153 -10.11 -10.99 4.09
C GLU A 153 -8.66 -11.44 4.34
N ARG A 154 -8.45 -12.74 4.59
CA ARG A 154 -7.11 -13.32 4.82
C ARG A 154 -6.18 -13.22 3.61
N GLU A 155 -6.72 -13.16 2.40
CA GLU A 155 -5.92 -12.95 1.18
C GLU A 155 -5.30 -11.55 1.20
N LEU A 156 -6.07 -10.56 1.67
CA LEU A 156 -5.60 -9.19 1.83
C LEU A 156 -4.52 -9.12 2.91
N ASP A 157 -4.68 -9.83 4.02
CA ASP A 157 -3.67 -9.87 5.10
C ASP A 157 -2.34 -10.47 4.62
N ALA A 158 -2.40 -11.56 3.83
CA ALA A 158 -1.20 -12.16 3.24
C ALA A 158 -0.49 -11.20 2.27
N LEU A 159 -1.24 -10.51 1.40
CA LEU A 159 -0.68 -9.50 0.51
C LEU A 159 -0.10 -8.31 1.29
N TRP A 160 -0.77 -7.87 2.35
CA TRP A 160 -0.28 -6.80 3.21
C TRP A 160 1.03 -7.18 3.90
N ALA A 161 1.10 -8.37 4.49
CA ALA A 161 2.32 -8.90 5.09
C ALA A 161 3.46 -8.98 4.07
N SER A 162 3.17 -9.38 2.83
CA SER A 162 4.16 -9.42 1.75
C SER A 162 4.78 -8.05 1.44
N THR A 163 4.06 -6.93 1.65
CA THR A 163 4.63 -5.59 1.44
C THR A 163 5.73 -5.22 2.43
N ALA A 164 5.87 -5.95 3.55
CA ALA A 164 6.93 -5.72 4.53
C ALA A 164 8.34 -5.96 3.96
N VAL A 165 8.46 -6.59 2.78
CA VAL A 165 9.74 -6.76 2.08
C VAL A 165 10.28 -5.47 1.47
N ILE A 166 9.52 -4.38 1.40
CA ILE A 166 9.97 -3.12 0.76
C ILE A 166 11.30 -2.63 1.35
N SER A 167 11.45 -2.64 2.67
CA SER A 167 12.70 -2.22 3.32
C SER A 167 13.85 -3.19 3.03
N ALA A 168 13.58 -4.50 3.05
CA ALA A 168 14.57 -5.53 2.73
C ALA A 168 15.00 -5.46 1.25
N PHE A 169 14.09 -5.09 0.35
CA PHE A 169 14.38 -4.87 -1.06
C PHE A 169 15.36 -3.72 -1.27
N TYR A 170 15.15 -2.56 -0.62
CA TYR A 170 16.10 -1.45 -0.72
C TYR A 170 17.46 -1.80 -0.09
N ALA A 171 17.49 -2.49 1.05
CA ALA A 171 18.73 -2.97 1.66
C ALA A 171 19.48 -3.97 0.76
N PHE A 172 18.76 -4.82 0.03
CA PHE A 172 19.35 -5.71 -0.97
C PHE A 172 20.02 -4.92 -2.11
N LEU A 173 19.34 -3.89 -2.64
CA LEU A 173 19.93 -3.03 -3.68
C LEU A 173 21.13 -2.23 -3.16
N GLU A 174 21.06 -1.71 -1.93
CA GLU A 174 22.17 -1.03 -1.27
C GLU A 174 23.37 -1.96 -1.11
N THR A 175 23.17 -3.21 -0.68
CA THR A 175 24.24 -4.21 -0.57
C THR A 175 24.95 -4.43 -1.91
N VAL A 176 24.18 -4.52 -3.00
CA VAL A 176 24.73 -4.71 -4.36
C VAL A 176 25.51 -3.47 -4.81
N SER A 177 24.96 -2.27 -4.62
CA SER A 177 25.61 -1.03 -5.05
C SER A 177 26.88 -0.72 -4.23
N GLU A 178 26.85 -0.93 -2.92
CA GLU A 178 28.02 -0.80 -2.04
C GLU A 178 29.12 -1.79 -2.40
N TRP A 179 28.76 -3.05 -2.72
CA TRP A 179 29.73 -4.03 -3.16
C TRP A 179 30.43 -3.59 -4.46
N SER A 180 29.68 -3.09 -5.44
CA SER A 180 30.26 -2.55 -6.68
C SER A 180 31.13 -1.33 -6.43
N ALA A 181 30.71 -0.42 -5.55
CA ALA A 181 31.51 0.75 -5.17
C ALA A 181 32.83 0.34 -4.50
N GLY A 182 32.80 -0.67 -3.64
CA GLY A 182 33.99 -1.28 -3.02
C GLY A 182 34.97 -1.93 -4.02
N ARG A 183 34.59 -2.05 -5.30
CA ARG A 183 35.45 -2.53 -6.39
C ARG A 183 35.91 -1.42 -7.34
N GLY A 184 35.73 -0.16 -6.96
CA GLY A 184 36.23 1.00 -7.71
C GLY A 184 35.21 1.61 -8.68
N VAL A 185 33.96 1.16 -8.68
CA VAL A 185 32.89 1.85 -9.40
C VAL A 185 32.53 3.14 -8.65
N PRO A 186 32.38 4.30 -9.31
CA PRO A 186 31.93 5.51 -8.64
C PRO A 186 30.59 5.29 -7.89
N PRO A 187 30.42 5.77 -6.64
CA PRO A 187 29.23 5.46 -5.84
C PRO A 187 27.91 5.80 -6.51
N THR A 188 27.82 6.96 -7.18
CA THR A 188 26.63 7.38 -7.91
C THR A 188 26.32 6.42 -9.07
N THR A 189 27.35 6.04 -9.85
CA THR A 189 27.22 5.06 -10.93
C THR A 189 26.76 3.69 -10.43
N ALA A 190 27.28 3.23 -9.28
CA ALA A 190 26.88 1.95 -8.69
C ALA A 190 25.40 1.94 -8.27
N VAL A 191 24.94 3.04 -7.64
CA VAL A 191 23.53 3.22 -7.26
C VAL A 191 22.62 3.27 -8.49
N ASP A 192 22.94 4.13 -9.45
CA ASP A 192 22.11 4.35 -10.65
C ASP A 192 22.00 3.07 -11.49
N TYR A 193 23.12 2.37 -11.68
CA TYR A 193 23.12 1.10 -12.43
C TYR A 193 22.31 0.02 -11.71
N THR A 194 22.45 -0.11 -10.38
CA THR A 194 21.72 -1.11 -9.59
C THR A 194 20.22 -0.84 -9.61
N ALA A 195 19.82 0.43 -9.47
CA ALA A 195 18.41 0.84 -9.57
C ALA A 195 17.83 0.57 -10.96
N GLY A 196 18.59 0.90 -12.03
CA GLY A 196 18.19 0.62 -13.41
C GLY A 196 18.03 -0.87 -13.70
N MET A 197 18.95 -1.70 -13.22
CA MET A 197 18.86 -3.16 -13.32
C MET A 197 17.62 -3.70 -12.61
N ALA A 198 17.36 -3.26 -11.37
CA ALA A 198 16.19 -3.66 -10.60
C ALA A 198 14.88 -3.27 -11.33
N HIS A 199 14.82 -2.06 -11.90
CA HIS A 199 13.69 -1.63 -12.71
C HIS A 199 13.46 -2.54 -13.93
N ALA A 200 14.52 -2.86 -14.68
CA ALA A 200 14.43 -3.72 -15.86
C ALA A 200 13.91 -5.13 -15.49
N LEU A 201 14.45 -5.73 -14.42
CA LEU A 201 14.01 -7.05 -13.96
C LEU A 201 12.54 -7.04 -13.49
N ALA A 202 12.16 -6.02 -12.71
CA ALA A 202 10.77 -5.86 -12.26
C ALA A 202 9.81 -5.70 -13.45
N ARG A 203 10.19 -4.90 -14.47
CA ARG A 203 9.43 -4.71 -15.71
C ARG A 203 9.15 -6.01 -16.45
N VAL A 204 10.16 -6.88 -16.59
CA VAL A 204 10.00 -8.20 -17.24
C VAL A 204 9.08 -9.10 -16.43
N ALA A 205 9.17 -9.04 -15.10
CA ALA A 205 8.40 -9.91 -14.21
C ALA A 205 6.90 -9.59 -14.13
N LEU A 206 6.44 -8.46 -14.69
CA LEU A 206 5.03 -8.06 -14.76
C LEU A 206 4.19 -8.92 -15.73
N SER A 207 4.79 -9.76 -16.56
CA SER A 207 4.10 -10.59 -17.56
C SER A 207 4.37 -12.09 -17.38
N GLY A 208 3.40 -12.95 -17.70
CA GLY A 208 3.55 -14.41 -17.71
C GLY A 208 2.45 -15.19 -16.96
N GLY A 209 2.73 -16.46 -16.63
CA GLY A 209 1.87 -17.34 -15.82
C GLY A 209 2.26 -17.39 -14.33
N THR A 210 1.57 -18.22 -13.55
CA THR A 210 1.82 -18.35 -12.09
C THR A 210 3.24 -18.84 -11.74
N ASP A 211 3.92 -19.50 -12.68
CA ASP A 211 5.29 -19.99 -12.58
C ASP A 211 6.35 -18.93 -12.96
N ARG A 212 5.95 -17.72 -13.37
CA ARG A 212 6.82 -16.70 -13.99
C ARG A 212 8.14 -16.48 -13.25
N PHE A 213 8.13 -16.38 -11.92
CA PHE A 213 9.32 -16.06 -11.15
C PHE A 213 10.31 -17.24 -11.11
N ALA A 214 9.79 -18.47 -10.97
CA ALA A 214 10.61 -19.67 -11.00
C ALA A 214 11.24 -19.86 -12.39
N ARG A 215 10.46 -19.64 -13.44
CA ARG A 215 10.93 -19.69 -14.83
C ARG A 215 12.00 -18.64 -15.11
N LEU A 216 11.74 -17.36 -14.81
CA LEU A 216 12.71 -16.28 -15.02
C LEU A 216 14.02 -16.49 -14.25
N ALA A 217 13.93 -17.01 -13.01
CA ALA A 217 15.11 -17.33 -12.22
C ALA A 217 15.91 -18.49 -12.85
N ALA A 218 15.25 -19.52 -13.35
CA ALA A 218 15.90 -20.66 -14.03
C ALA A 218 16.54 -20.25 -15.36
N GLU A 219 15.86 -19.42 -16.16
CA GLU A 219 16.41 -18.87 -17.41
C GLU A 219 17.65 -18.01 -17.17
N ALA A 220 17.70 -17.26 -16.07
CA ALA A 220 18.85 -16.45 -15.69
C ALA A 220 20.02 -17.28 -15.15
N ALA A 221 19.75 -18.43 -14.50
CA ALA A 221 20.73 -19.30 -13.86
C ALA A 221 21.29 -20.33 -14.85
N THR A 222 22.10 -19.88 -15.80
CA THR A 222 22.79 -20.78 -16.74
C THR A 222 23.74 -21.74 -15.98
N PRO A 223 23.87 -23.02 -16.39
CA PRO A 223 24.74 -23.98 -15.73
C PRO A 223 26.20 -23.50 -15.66
N GLY A 224 26.79 -23.49 -14.47
CA GLY A 224 28.13 -22.97 -14.19
C GLY A 224 28.24 -21.44 -14.21
N GLY A 225 27.11 -20.74 -14.35
CA GLY A 225 27.06 -19.29 -14.51
C GLY A 225 27.05 -18.51 -13.18
N LEU A 226 27.27 -17.20 -13.28
CA LEU A 226 27.33 -16.29 -12.12
C LEU A 226 26.03 -16.27 -11.32
N ASN A 227 24.87 -16.29 -12.00
CA ASN A 227 23.56 -16.28 -11.35
C ASN A 227 23.28 -17.58 -10.58
N GLU A 228 23.69 -18.73 -11.13
CA GLU A 228 23.58 -20.02 -10.43
C GLU A 228 24.40 -20.01 -9.14
N GLN A 229 25.65 -19.53 -9.22
CA GLN A 229 26.53 -19.44 -8.05
C GLN A 229 25.94 -18.57 -6.93
N VAL A 230 25.50 -17.34 -7.24
CA VAL A 230 24.91 -16.43 -6.24
C VAL A 230 23.64 -17.03 -5.63
N MET A 231 22.74 -17.57 -6.46
CA MET A 231 21.49 -18.16 -5.99
C MET A 231 21.75 -19.38 -5.09
N GLY A 232 22.73 -20.21 -5.44
CA GLY A 232 23.17 -21.36 -4.65
C GLY A 232 23.68 -20.95 -3.27
N ILE A 233 24.53 -19.94 -3.20
CA ILE A 233 25.08 -19.41 -1.94
C ILE A 233 23.95 -18.86 -1.04
N LEU A 234 23.07 -18.00 -1.59
CA LEU A 234 21.97 -17.41 -0.81
C LEU A 234 20.98 -18.48 -0.31
N ARG A 235 20.72 -19.51 -1.12
CA ARG A 235 19.84 -20.62 -0.72
C ARG A 235 20.46 -21.48 0.37
N ALA A 236 21.73 -21.87 0.20
CA ALA A 236 22.45 -22.66 1.21
C ALA A 236 22.61 -21.89 2.54
N GLY A 237 22.76 -20.57 2.47
CA GLY A 237 22.81 -19.68 3.63
C GLY A 237 21.45 -19.40 4.30
N GLY A 238 20.34 -19.94 3.79
CA GLY A 238 19.03 -19.82 4.43
C GLY A 238 18.27 -18.52 4.15
N ALA A 239 18.73 -17.67 3.23
CA ALA A 239 18.13 -16.35 2.99
C ALA A 239 16.61 -16.43 2.68
N TYR A 240 16.21 -17.37 1.82
CA TYR A 240 14.80 -17.54 1.45
C TYR A 240 13.95 -18.19 2.55
N SER A 241 14.53 -19.06 3.37
CA SER A 241 13.81 -19.64 4.52
C SER A 241 13.60 -18.60 5.61
N ASP A 242 14.57 -17.73 5.85
CA ASP A 242 14.44 -16.69 6.87
C ASP A 242 13.49 -15.58 6.42
N LEU A 243 13.45 -15.25 5.13
CA LEU A 243 12.43 -14.38 4.57
C LEU A 243 11.01 -14.93 4.81
N ARG A 244 10.78 -16.24 4.61
CA ARG A 244 9.48 -16.87 4.90
C ARG A 244 9.12 -16.73 6.38
N LYS A 245 10.04 -17.06 7.29
CA LYS A 245 9.81 -16.88 8.74
C LYS A 245 9.49 -15.44 9.11
N ALA A 246 10.17 -14.46 8.49
CA ALA A 246 9.91 -13.05 8.74
C ALA A 246 8.51 -12.63 8.26
N LEU A 247 8.08 -13.11 7.10
CA LEU A 247 6.72 -12.87 6.58
C LEU A 247 5.66 -13.51 7.47
N ASP A 248 5.87 -14.75 7.91
CA ASP A 248 4.98 -15.45 8.84
C ASP A 248 4.85 -14.68 10.16
N ALA A 249 5.96 -14.16 10.69
CA ALA A 249 5.96 -13.34 11.91
C ALA A 249 5.20 -12.01 11.73
N VAL A 250 5.31 -11.37 10.56
CA VAL A 250 4.54 -10.16 10.24
C VAL A 250 3.05 -10.47 10.16
N LEU A 251 2.68 -11.55 9.46
CA LEU A 251 1.28 -11.97 9.32
C LEU A 251 0.67 -12.32 10.68
N ALA A 252 1.39 -13.07 11.51
CA ALA A 252 0.95 -13.43 12.86
C ALA A 252 0.70 -12.20 13.75
N ARG A 253 1.48 -11.11 13.58
CA ARG A 253 1.28 -9.84 14.31
C ARG A 253 0.02 -9.09 13.86
N MET A 254 -0.41 -9.26 12.61
CA MET A 254 -1.57 -8.58 12.05
C MET A 254 -2.89 -9.25 12.46
N SER A 255 -2.86 -10.57 12.65
CA SER A 255 -4.00 -11.33 13.14
C SER A 255 -4.16 -11.12 14.65
N PRO A 256 -5.37 -10.82 15.17
CA PRO A 256 -5.62 -10.93 16.60
C PRO A 256 -5.38 -12.39 17.04
N PRO A 257 -4.91 -12.63 18.28
CA PRO A 257 -4.80 -14.00 18.78
C PRO A 257 -6.16 -14.67 18.65
N THR A 258 -6.19 -15.88 18.07
CA THR A 258 -7.38 -16.73 18.08
C THR A 258 -7.79 -16.95 19.53
N ALA A 259 -9.00 -16.54 19.87
CA ALA A 259 -9.65 -16.85 21.15
C ALA A 259 -9.91 -18.36 21.27
#